data_AF-A0A536UMH3-F1
#
_entry.id   AF-A0A536UMH3-F1
#
_cell.length_a   1.000
_cell.length_b   1.000
_cell.length_c   1.000
_cell.angle_alpha   90.00
_cell.angle_beta   90.00
_cell.angle_gamma   90.00
#
_symmetry.space_group_name_H-M   'P 1'
#
loop_
_entity.id
_entity.type
_entity.pdbx_description
1 polymer ?
#
loop_
_entity_poly.entity_id
_entity_poly.type
_entity_poly.pdbx_seq_one_letter_code
_entity_poly.pdbx_strand_id
1 'polypeptide(L)'
;QIRHDLELLWMETRKTVLFITHSIEEAIGLSDRVLVMSPNPGRIVDEIPVDLPRPRPAVLGEDPSFNIYAERIHRAFLKMGVIKY
;
A
#
# COMPACT_ATOMS: atom_id res chain seq x y z
N GLN A 1 3.03 -14.19 7.12
CA GLN A 1 1.91 -15.15 7.27
C GLN A 1 0.57 -14.44 7.18
N ILE A 2 0.21 -13.53 8.09
CA ILE A 2 -1.11 -12.84 8.11
C ILE A 2 -1.53 -12.20 6.78
N ARG A 3 -0.62 -11.53 6.06
CA ARG A 3 -0.91 -10.89 4.77
C ARG A 3 -1.44 -11.88 3.72
N HIS A 4 -0.84 -13.06 3.64
CA HIS A 4 -1.15 -14.06 2.62
C HIS A 4 -2.51 -14.70 2.88
N ASP A 5 -2.82 -15.01 4.14
CA ASP A 5 -4.11 -15.57 4.54
C ASP A 5 -5.27 -14.58 4.25
N LEU A 6 -5.02 -13.29 4.48
CA LEU A 6 -5.99 -12.23 4.17
C LEU A 6 -6.21 -12.09 2.66
N GLU A 7 -5.15 -12.20 1.86
CA GLU A 7 -5.24 -12.15 0.40
C GLU A 7 -6.06 -13.33 -0.15
N LEU A 8 -5.81 -14.55 0.33
CA LEU A 8 -6.58 -15.73 -0.05
C LEU A 8 -8.06 -15.59 0.31
N LEU A 9 -8.35 -15.16 1.55
CA LEU A 9 -9.73 -14.93 2.00
C LEU A 9 -10.43 -13.85 1.16
N TRP A 10 -9.73 -12.78 0.79
CA TRP A 10 -10.29 -11.73 -0.05
C TRP A 10 -10.55 -12.24 -1.48
N MET A 11 -9.66 -13.04 -2.04
CA MET A 11 -9.85 -13.63 -3.37
C MET A 11 -11.08 -14.54 -3.42
N GLU A 12 -11.35 -15.27 -2.32
CA GLU A 12 -12.54 -16.12 -2.18
C GLU A 12 -13.82 -15.30 -1.93
N THR A 13 -13.79 -14.35 -0.97
CA THR A 13 -15.01 -13.69 -0.48
C THR A 13 -15.35 -12.38 -1.18
N ARG A 14 -14.38 -11.76 -1.87
CA ARG A 14 -14.48 -10.47 -2.55
C ARG A 14 -15.08 -9.34 -1.70
N LYS A 15 -14.92 -9.43 -0.37
CA LYS A 15 -15.42 -8.41 0.56
C LYS A 15 -14.66 -7.10 0.35
N THR A 16 -15.35 -5.98 0.54
CA THR A 16 -14.68 -4.68 0.64
C THR A 16 -13.90 -4.61 1.95
N VAL A 17 -12.60 -4.31 1.88
CA VAL A 17 -11.70 -4.23 3.03
C VAL A 17 -11.06 -2.84 3.06
N LEU A 18 -11.07 -2.21 4.24
CA LEU A 18 -10.27 -1.02 4.52
C LEU A 18 -9.17 -1.41 5.50
N PHE A 19 -7.92 -1.19 5.11
CA PHE A 19 -6.76 -1.48 5.94
C PHE A 19 -5.99 -0.19 6.21
N ILE A 20 -5.60 0.03 7.47
CA ILE A 20 -4.83 1.20 7.90
C ILE A 20 -3.49 0.67 8.43
N THR A 21 -2.40 1.08 7.81
CA THR A 21 -1.05 0.67 8.19
C THR A 21 -0.07 1.84 8.08
N HIS A 22 1.03 1.72 8.83
CA HIS A 22 2.20 2.58 8.71
C HIS A 22 3.29 1.97 7.80
N SER A 23 3.08 0.75 7.29
CA SER A 23 4.00 0.06 6.38
C SER A 23 3.60 0.29 4.92
N ILE A 24 4.55 0.84 4.14
CA ILE A 24 4.39 1.03 2.70
C ILE A 24 4.24 -0.32 1.98
N GLU A 25 5.00 -1.32 2.40
CA GLU A 25 4.96 -2.67 1.81
C GLU A 25 3.60 -3.33 2.03
N GLU A 26 3.03 -3.21 3.23
CA GLU A 26 1.68 -3.75 3.49
C GLU A 26 0.60 -3.01 2.70
N ALA A 27 0.70 -1.67 2.60
CA ALA A 27 -0.26 -0.86 1.86
C ALA A 27 -0.33 -1.27 0.39
N ILE A 28 0.83 -1.41 -0.27
CA ILE A 28 0.92 -1.86 -1.68
C ILE A 28 0.54 -3.34 -1.80
N GLY A 29 1.02 -4.16 -0.86
CA GLY A 29 0.87 -5.61 -0.87
C GLY A 29 -0.54 -6.14 -0.63
N LEU A 30 -1.46 -5.33 -0.09
CA LEU A 30 -2.83 -5.75 0.20
C LEU A 30 -3.89 -5.00 -0.59
N SER A 31 -3.60 -3.80 -1.09
CA SER A 31 -4.63 -2.90 -1.60
C SER A 31 -4.66 -2.81 -3.12
N ASP A 32 -5.84 -2.59 -3.70
CA ASP A 32 -5.97 -2.12 -5.09
C ASP A 32 -5.79 -0.60 -5.19
N ARG A 33 -6.00 0.11 -4.07
CA ARG A 33 -5.93 1.56 -3.96
C ARG A 33 -5.26 1.92 -2.64
N VAL A 34 -4.22 2.73 -2.69
CA VAL A 34 -3.56 3.28 -1.50
C VAL A 34 -3.92 4.75 -1.39
N LEU A 35 -4.54 5.12 -0.27
CA LEU A 35 -4.84 6.51 0.07
C LEU A 35 -3.77 7.01 1.03
N VAL A 36 -3.02 8.02 0.63
CA VAL A 36 -2.00 8.64 1.49
C VAL A 36 -2.66 9.74 2.30
N MET A 37 -2.45 9.71 3.61
CA MET A 37 -2.99 10.72 4.53
C MET A 37 -1.90 11.68 5.00
N SER A 38 -2.23 12.97 5.11
CA SER A 38 -1.39 13.94 5.79
C SER A 38 -1.37 13.73 7.30
N PRO A 39 -0.30 14.16 7.98
CA PRO A 39 -0.33 14.36 9.43
C PRO A 39 -1.41 15.36 9.86
N ASN A 40 -1.65 15.44 11.16
CA ASN A 40 -2.67 16.30 11.76
C ASN A 40 -2.63 17.74 11.18
N PRO A 41 -3.74 18.25 10.59
CA PRO A 41 -5.04 17.61 10.43
C PRO A 41 -5.07 16.59 9.28
N GLY A 42 -5.55 15.37 9.56
CA GLY A 42 -5.60 14.27 8.58
C GLY A 42 -6.46 14.59 7.36
N ARG A 43 -5.84 14.58 6.17
CA ARG A 43 -6.48 14.76 4.86
C ARG A 43 -5.92 13.73 3.90
N ILE A 44 -6.73 13.27 2.95
CA ILE A 44 -6.21 12.47 1.83
C ILE A 44 -5.45 13.43 0.91
N VAL A 45 -4.18 13.12 0.63
CA VAL A 45 -3.29 13.96 -0.19
C VAL A 45 -2.88 13.30 -1.50
N ASP A 46 -2.99 11.98 -1.60
CA ASP A 46 -2.75 11.24 -2.84
C ASP A 46 -3.62 9.97 -2.86
N GLU A 47 -3.98 9.56 -4.06
CA GLU A 47 -4.60 8.27 -4.33
C GLU A 47 -3.74 7.55 -5.37
N ILE A 48 -3.31 6.35 -5.01
CA ILE A 48 -2.40 5.54 -5.82
C ILE A 48 -3.13 4.25 -6.18
N PRO A 49 -3.57 4.09 -7.45
CA PRO A 49 -4.05 2.80 -7.93
C PRO A 49 -2.87 1.82 -8.01
N VAL A 50 -3.03 0.62 -7.47
CA VAL A 50 -2.01 -0.42 -7.45
C VAL A 50 -2.46 -1.55 -8.36
N ASP A 51 -1.91 -1.58 -9.58
CA ASP A 51 -2.14 -2.64 -10.55
C ASP A 51 -1.03 -3.67 -10.46
N LEU A 52 -1.06 -4.45 -9.38
CA LEU A 52 -0.17 -5.60 -9.18
C LEU A 52 -0.99 -6.89 -9.37
N PRO A 53 -0.51 -7.87 -10.15
CA PRO A 53 -1.21 -9.12 -10.35
C PRO A 53 -1.39 -9.85 -9.02
N ARG A 54 -2.56 -10.50 -8.86
CA ARG A 54 -2.82 -11.42 -7.75
C ARG A 54 -2.71 -12.87 -8.23
N PRO A 55 -2.24 -13.82 -7.41
CA PRO A 55 -1.80 -13.64 -6.02
C PRO A 55 -0.43 -12.96 -5.95
N ARG A 56 -0.26 -12.06 -4.98
CA ARG A 56 1.00 -11.34 -4.80
C ARG A 56 2.05 -12.23 -4.13
N PRO A 57 3.32 -12.16 -4.54
CA PRO A 57 4.39 -12.94 -3.94
C PRO A 57 4.55 -12.60 -2.46
N ALA A 58 5.05 -13.56 -1.66
CA ALA A 58 5.26 -13.38 -0.22
C ALA A 58 6.18 -12.18 0.09
N VAL A 59 7.18 -11.98 -0.77
CA VAL A 59 8.15 -10.88 -0.75
C VAL A 59 7.88 -10.00 -1.98
N LEU A 60 7.44 -8.77 -1.76
CA LEU A 60 7.04 -7.88 -2.86
C LEU A 60 8.21 -7.16 -3.52
N GLY A 61 9.33 -7.03 -2.82
CA GLY A 61 10.52 -6.32 -3.30
C GLY A 61 11.19 -6.93 -4.55
N GLU A 62 10.77 -8.12 -4.98
CA GLU A 62 11.26 -8.76 -6.21
C GLU A 62 10.52 -8.29 -7.48
N ASP A 63 9.31 -7.71 -7.35
CA ASP A 63 8.59 -7.15 -8.49
C ASP A 63 9.10 -5.72 -8.78
N PRO A 64 9.68 -5.46 -9.97
CA PRO A 64 10.16 -4.11 -10.31
C PRO A 64 9.08 -3.04 -10.24
N SER A 65 7.82 -3.42 -10.43
CA SER A 65 6.66 -2.52 -10.38
C SER A 65 6.37 -2.05 -8.96
N PHE A 66 6.73 -2.84 -7.94
CA PHE A 66 6.57 -2.47 -6.53
C PHE A 66 7.32 -1.17 -6.21
N ASN A 67 8.56 -1.04 -6.69
CA ASN A 67 9.39 0.12 -6.42
C ASN A 67 8.78 1.42 -6.95
N ILE A 68 8.02 1.36 -8.06
CA ILE A 68 7.33 2.53 -8.63
C ILE A 68 6.30 3.08 -7.63
N TYR A 69 5.51 2.19 -7.02
CA TYR A 69 4.51 2.58 -6.03
C TYR A 69 5.16 3.05 -4.73
N ALA A 70 6.18 2.32 -4.26
CA ALA A 70 6.90 2.66 -3.04
C ALA A 70 7.55 4.05 -3.13
N GLU A 71 8.22 4.35 -4.24
CA GLU A 71 8.82 5.67 -4.50
C GLU A 71 7.77 6.79 -4.52
N ARG A 72 6.58 6.54 -5.10
CA ARG A 72 5.50 7.54 -5.10
C ARG A 72 5.02 7.85 -3.68
N ILE A 73 4.84 6.83 -2.84
CA ILE A 73 4.42 7.00 -1.45
C ILE A 73 5.51 7.70 -0.63
N HIS A 74 6.77 7.25 -0.76
CA HIS A 74 7.91 7.90 -0.11
C HIS A 74 8.01 9.38 -0.48
N ARG A 75 7.87 9.72 -1.77
CA ARG A 75 7.87 11.10 -2.23
C ARG A 75 6.72 11.91 -1.65
N ALA A 76 5.54 11.33 -1.48
CA ALA A 76 4.42 11.99 -0.80
C ALA A 76 4.77 12.31 0.66
N PHE A 77 5.35 11.36 1.39
CA PHE A 77 5.78 11.58 2.79
C PHE A 77 6.89 12.61 2.93
N LEU A 78 7.86 12.63 2.01
CA LEU A 78 8.92 13.63 1.98
C LEU A 78 8.37 15.05 1.75
N LYS A 79 7.44 15.22 0.80
CA LYS A 79 6.78 16.51 0.56
C LYS A 79 6.02 17.03 1.78
N MET A 80 5.54 16.13 2.63
CA MET A 80 4.83 16.47 3.87
C MET A 80 5.77 16.66 5.07
N GLY A 81 7.08 16.41 4.93
CA GLY A 81 8.04 16.51 6.03
C GLY A 81 7.87 15.42 7.11
N VAL A 82 7.19 14.32 6.80
CA VAL A 82 6.93 13.21 7.73
C VAL A 82 8.17 12.35 7.93
N ILE A 83 8.99 12.22 6.88
CA ILE A 83 10.24 11.48 6.88
C ILE A 83 11.38 12.49 6.75
N LYS A 84 12.39 12.40 7.61
CA LYS A 84 13.64 13.14 7.53
C LYS A 84 14.77 12.16 7.21
N TYR A 85 15.64 12.50 6.26
CA TYR A 85 16.87 11.75 5.96
C TYR A 85 17.90 11.93 7.08
#